data_AF-A0A523R4T0-F1
#
_entry.id   AF-A0A523R4T0-F1
#
_cell.length_a   1.000
_cell.length_b   1.000
_cell.length_c   1.000
_cell.angle_alpha   90.00
_cell.angle_beta   90.00
_cell.angle_gamma   90.00
#
_symmetry.space_group_name_H-M   'P 1'
#
loop_
_entity.id
_entity.type
_entity.pdbx_description
1 polymer ?
#
loop_
_entity_poly.entity_id
_entity_poly.type
_entity_poly.pdbx_seq_one_letter_code
_entity_poly.pdbx_strand_id
1 'polypeptide(L)'
;MLLGGFALILSSSWLITSLPLEFEWKPYVLLILGILTFMVGAWSIRNGQTPKIITSLLEKSSTRLGIYPNQVVFVLLSIPLAVTAAFASGDRWKMWNLNLAVAAWLLSMTLAILGVWRKEEKLPRISKPALSWAVAFFVISAILRGIFADKIPMLLNGDEASAGLSSVQFVEGRVDNVFGVGFFSFPALFFYLQSISIRLLGQTTLALRLPSAIAGGLTVAAVYLVGRRVFNRQTGLLAAIFMTGFHFHIHFSRIGLNNIWDGLWFVVVLGMLWDGWQHKRRSSYLIAGFALGISQYFYVTVRMLPVLVLLWLGIAILFNRENLKEQKGNILTMLFVAIIIALPLAWFYILHPLDFMAPYNRVTVLGEWLENEVIIKGMPAWQILMNQLEGSARLFLDRPVTMWYNPGTPSLRPNALGLFLAGLSLLVLKLRDSRTHLLLI
;
A
#
# COMPACT_ATOMS: atom_id res chain seq x y z
N MET A 1 -4.89 -17.84 23.54
CA MET A 1 -3.72 -18.73 23.45
C MET A 1 -4.11 -20.11 22.95
N LEU A 2 -5.07 -20.81 23.60
CA LEU A 2 -5.53 -22.14 23.17
C LEU A 2 -5.91 -22.19 21.67
N LEU A 3 -6.92 -21.41 21.25
CA LEU A 3 -7.37 -21.39 19.85
C LEU A 3 -6.27 -20.97 18.86
N GLY A 4 -5.41 -20.02 19.26
CA GLY A 4 -4.30 -19.55 18.44
C GLY A 4 -3.20 -20.60 18.25
N GLY A 5 -2.85 -21.30 19.33
CA GLY A 5 -1.92 -22.44 19.27
C GLY A 5 -2.49 -23.56 18.41
N PHE A 6 -3.78 -23.86 18.54
CA PHE A 6 -4.47 -24.84 17.70
C PHE A 6 -4.44 -24.45 16.21
N ALA A 7 -4.75 -23.18 15.89
CA ALA A 7 -4.67 -22.68 14.52
C ALA A 7 -3.24 -22.79 13.95
N LEU A 8 -2.23 -22.47 14.75
CA LEU A 8 -0.83 -22.63 14.35
C LEU A 8 -0.46 -24.10 14.11
N ILE A 9 -0.86 -25.01 15.00
CA ILE A 9 -0.65 -26.46 14.83
C ILE A 9 -1.29 -26.92 13.52
N LEU A 10 -2.58 -26.66 13.31
CA LEU A 10 -3.29 -27.05 12.10
C LEU A 10 -2.63 -26.49 10.83
N SER A 11 -2.33 -25.19 10.84
CA SER A 11 -1.69 -24.52 9.71
C SER A 11 -0.30 -25.08 9.41
N SER A 12 0.46 -25.45 10.45
CA SER A 12 1.79 -26.05 10.31
C SER A 12 1.70 -27.48 9.80
N SER A 13 0.73 -28.26 10.27
CA SER A 13 0.48 -29.62 9.77
C SER A 13 0.10 -29.63 8.29
N TRP A 14 -0.75 -28.71 7.84
CA TRP A 14 -1.04 -28.54 6.41
C TRP A 14 0.18 -28.09 5.62
N LEU A 15 1.03 -27.26 6.21
CA LEU A 15 2.26 -26.81 5.58
C LEU A 15 3.24 -27.97 5.37
N ILE A 16 3.36 -28.90 6.34
CA ILE A 16 4.17 -30.11 6.23
C ILE A 16 3.75 -30.95 5.02
N THR A 17 2.44 -31.11 4.79
CA THR A 17 1.95 -31.91 3.65
C THR A 17 2.02 -31.19 2.31
N SER A 18 2.24 -29.87 2.32
CA SER A 18 2.22 -29.04 1.10
C SER A 18 3.60 -28.63 0.59
N LEU A 19 4.61 -28.61 1.46
CA LEU A 19 5.97 -28.20 1.11
C LEU A 19 6.80 -29.38 0.56
N PRO A 20 7.71 -29.11 -0.39
CA PRO A 20 8.75 -30.07 -0.78
C PRO A 20 9.68 -30.45 0.38
N LEU A 21 10.30 -31.64 0.26
CA LEU A 21 11.25 -32.20 1.24
C LEU A 21 12.38 -31.22 1.61
N GLU A 22 12.85 -30.43 0.63
CA GLU A 22 13.92 -29.44 0.78
C GLU A 22 13.60 -28.32 1.80
N PHE A 23 12.32 -28.09 2.11
CA PHE A 23 11.87 -27.05 3.01
C PHE A 23 11.21 -27.58 4.30
N GLU A 24 11.41 -28.87 4.60
CA GLU A 24 10.72 -29.57 5.69
C GLU A 24 10.87 -28.92 7.06
N TRP A 25 12.04 -28.36 7.39
CA TRP A 25 12.30 -27.82 8.72
C TRP A 25 11.42 -26.60 9.07
N LYS A 26 10.98 -25.84 8.06
CA LYS A 26 10.24 -24.57 8.23
C LYS A 26 8.91 -24.76 9.00
N PRO A 27 8.00 -25.66 8.58
CA PRO A 27 6.80 -25.98 9.35
C PRO A 27 7.05 -26.43 10.77
N TYR A 28 8.11 -27.19 11.06
CA TYR A 28 8.33 -27.75 12.39
C TYR A 28 8.60 -26.64 13.42
N VAL A 29 9.28 -25.55 13.03
CA VAL A 29 9.46 -24.38 13.90
C VAL A 29 8.11 -23.76 14.27
N LEU A 30 7.22 -23.59 13.29
CA LEU A 30 5.87 -23.06 13.51
C LEU A 30 4.99 -24.03 14.33
N LEU A 31 5.16 -25.32 14.11
CA LEU A 31 4.46 -26.38 14.84
C LEU A 31 4.86 -26.39 16.32
N ILE A 32 6.16 -26.34 16.62
CA ILE A 32 6.67 -26.26 18.00
C ILE A 32 6.11 -25.01 18.70
N LEU A 33 6.16 -23.86 18.03
CA LEU A 33 5.58 -22.62 18.56
C LEU A 33 4.07 -22.75 18.82
N GLY A 34 3.35 -23.41 17.91
CA GLY A 34 1.92 -23.71 18.05
C GLY A 34 1.63 -24.62 19.24
N ILE A 35 2.38 -25.72 19.41
CA ILE A 35 2.28 -26.65 20.54
C ILE A 35 2.53 -25.93 21.86
N LEU A 36 3.63 -25.17 21.96
CA LEU A 36 3.94 -24.41 23.17
C LEU A 36 2.83 -23.41 23.51
N THR A 37 2.32 -22.68 22.52
CA THR A 37 1.23 -21.71 22.70
C THR A 37 -0.08 -22.39 23.11
N PHE A 38 -0.37 -23.57 22.54
CA PHE A 38 -1.53 -24.37 22.87
C PHE A 38 -1.43 -24.93 24.30
N MET A 39 -0.28 -25.51 24.67
CA MET A 39 -0.01 -26.05 26.01
C MET A 39 -0.16 -24.99 27.08
N VAL A 40 0.37 -23.79 26.86
CA VAL A 40 0.16 -22.65 27.77
C VAL A 40 -1.32 -22.32 27.88
N GLY A 41 -2.05 -22.27 26.76
CA GLY A 41 -3.48 -22.02 26.75
C GLY A 41 -4.28 -23.08 27.53
N ALA A 42 -3.99 -24.36 27.30
CA ALA A 42 -4.63 -25.50 27.95
C ALA A 42 -4.34 -25.54 29.46
N TRP A 43 -3.07 -25.31 29.84
CA TRP A 43 -2.66 -25.18 31.23
C TRP A 43 -3.41 -24.02 31.92
N SER A 44 -3.59 -22.90 31.21
CA SER A 44 -4.26 -21.73 31.78
C SER A 44 -5.74 -21.97 32.05
N ILE A 45 -6.42 -22.69 31.15
CA ILE A 45 -7.82 -23.09 31.33
C ILE A 45 -7.95 -24.10 32.47
N ARG A 46 -7.08 -25.13 32.50
CA ARG A 46 -7.11 -26.17 33.52
C ARG A 46 -6.91 -25.62 34.94
N ASN A 47 -5.99 -24.66 35.11
CA ASN A 47 -5.63 -24.13 36.43
C ASN A 47 -6.36 -22.82 36.77
N GLY A 48 -7.22 -22.31 35.90
CA GLY A 48 -7.94 -21.03 36.09
C GLY A 48 -7.06 -19.78 36.09
N GLN A 49 -5.75 -19.91 35.83
CA GLN A 49 -4.78 -18.81 35.85
C GLN A 49 -3.70 -19.04 34.79
N THR A 50 -3.13 -17.96 34.23
CA THR A 50 -2.00 -18.04 33.27
C THR A 50 -0.65 -18.07 34.03
N PRO A 51 0.40 -18.77 33.53
CA PRO A 51 1.67 -18.87 34.27
C PRO A 51 2.25 -17.49 34.59
N LYS A 52 2.72 -17.27 35.82
CA LYS A 52 3.17 -15.94 36.30
C LYS A 52 4.17 -15.26 35.36
N ILE A 53 5.12 -16.01 34.81
CA ILE A 53 6.11 -15.49 33.84
C ILE A 53 5.42 -14.93 32.60
N ILE A 54 4.43 -15.65 32.07
CA ILE A 54 3.67 -15.27 30.87
C ILE A 54 2.76 -14.10 31.19
N THR A 55 2.05 -14.12 32.31
CA THR A 55 1.21 -13.01 32.77
C THR A 55 2.04 -11.73 32.89
N SER A 56 3.21 -11.79 33.54
CA SER A 56 4.12 -10.65 33.68
C SER A 56 4.61 -10.10 32.33
N LEU A 57 4.95 -10.99 31.38
CA LEU A 57 5.33 -10.61 30.02
C LEU A 57 4.18 -9.93 29.26
N LEU A 58 2.97 -10.48 29.34
CA LEU A 58 1.79 -9.93 28.70
C LEU A 58 1.44 -8.57 29.30
N GLU A 59 1.43 -8.42 30.62
CA GLU A 59 1.16 -7.17 31.33
C GLU A 59 2.18 -6.08 30.98
N LYS A 60 3.48 -6.41 31.03
CA LYS A 60 4.57 -5.48 30.67
C LYS A 60 4.45 -5.00 29.22
N SER A 61 4.13 -5.90 28.30
CA SER A 61 3.97 -5.57 26.87
C SER A 61 2.70 -4.75 26.63
N SER A 62 1.61 -5.12 27.29
CA SER A 62 0.31 -4.44 27.19
C SER A 62 0.39 -2.99 27.68
N THR A 63 1.11 -2.76 28.79
CA THR A 63 1.34 -1.42 29.36
C THR A 63 2.14 -0.55 28.40
N ARG A 64 3.19 -1.10 27.77
CA ARG A 64 4.02 -0.36 26.78
C ARG A 64 3.25 0.05 25.52
N LEU A 65 2.31 -0.79 25.09
CA LEU A 65 1.51 -0.56 23.88
C LEU A 65 0.19 0.18 24.17
N GLY A 66 -0.21 0.27 25.44
CA GLY A 66 -1.51 0.81 25.86
C GLY A 66 -2.67 0.00 25.28
N ILE A 67 -2.60 -1.33 25.45
CA ILE A 67 -3.60 -2.31 25.03
C ILE A 67 -3.89 -3.29 26.18
N TYR A 68 -4.91 -4.14 26.05
CA TYR A 68 -5.18 -5.17 27.06
C TYR A 68 -4.21 -6.37 26.93
N PRO A 69 -3.90 -7.10 28.02
CA PRO A 69 -2.99 -8.25 27.99
C PRO A 69 -3.38 -9.35 26.99
N ASN A 70 -4.68 -9.60 26.81
CA ASN A 70 -5.16 -10.58 25.83
C ASN A 70 -4.89 -10.16 24.36
N GLN A 71 -4.83 -8.86 24.07
CA GLN A 71 -4.53 -8.37 22.73
C GLN A 71 -3.07 -8.59 22.35
N VAL A 72 -2.15 -8.62 23.32
CA VAL A 72 -0.74 -8.98 23.10
C VAL A 72 -0.64 -10.39 22.49
N VAL A 73 -1.53 -11.31 22.87
CA VAL A 73 -1.59 -12.65 22.26
C VAL A 73 -1.92 -12.58 20.77
N PHE A 74 -2.81 -11.68 20.34
CA PHE A 74 -3.13 -11.49 18.92
C PHE A 74 -1.92 -10.95 18.13
N VAL A 75 -1.20 -9.99 18.71
CA VAL A 75 0.06 -9.44 18.13
C VAL A 75 1.11 -10.54 17.98
N LEU A 76 1.29 -11.39 18.99
CA LEU A 76 2.26 -12.48 18.95
C LEU A 76 1.87 -13.57 17.95
N LEU A 77 0.58 -13.84 17.78
CA LEU A 77 0.08 -14.84 16.83
C LEU A 77 0.08 -14.35 15.38
N SER A 78 -0.06 -13.05 15.13
CA SER A 78 -0.08 -12.53 13.76
C SER A 78 1.27 -12.72 13.04
N ILE A 79 2.38 -12.66 13.77
CA ILE A 79 3.73 -12.83 13.20
C ILE A 79 3.90 -14.23 12.57
N PRO A 80 3.78 -15.34 13.31
CA PRO A 80 3.95 -16.68 12.73
C PRO A 80 2.91 -16.99 11.66
N LEU A 81 1.68 -16.45 11.75
CA LEU A 81 0.68 -16.63 10.67
C LEU A 81 1.07 -15.90 9.39
N ALA A 82 1.66 -14.70 9.47
CA ALA A 82 2.18 -14.02 8.29
C ALA A 82 3.37 -14.78 7.68
N VAL A 83 4.21 -15.42 8.51
CA VAL A 83 5.27 -16.32 8.05
C VAL A 83 4.68 -17.58 7.40
N THR A 84 3.63 -18.18 7.97
CA THR A 84 2.89 -19.29 7.35
C THR A 84 2.39 -18.89 5.96
N ALA A 85 1.86 -17.68 5.80
CA ALA A 85 1.42 -17.19 4.49
C ALA A 85 2.56 -17.13 3.47
N ALA A 86 3.73 -16.63 3.87
CA ALA A 86 4.93 -16.59 3.04
C ALA A 86 5.46 -17.98 2.67
N PHE A 87 5.43 -18.93 3.62
CA PHE A 87 5.87 -20.30 3.35
C PHE A 87 4.89 -21.05 2.46
N ALA A 88 3.58 -20.89 2.70
CA ALA A 88 2.54 -21.53 1.92
C ALA A 88 2.45 -20.96 0.48
N SER A 89 2.83 -19.69 0.28
CA SER A 89 2.91 -19.13 -1.07
C SER A 89 4.13 -19.59 -1.84
N GLY A 90 5.26 -19.79 -1.16
CA GLY A 90 6.53 -20.01 -1.85
C GLY A 90 6.87 -18.86 -2.81
N ASP A 91 7.68 -19.17 -3.81
CA ASP A 91 8.26 -18.20 -4.75
C ASP A 91 8.02 -18.57 -6.23
N ARG A 92 7.21 -19.59 -6.49
CA ARG A 92 6.83 -20.00 -7.85
C ARG A 92 5.57 -19.26 -8.30
N TRP A 93 5.24 -19.38 -9.59
CA TRP A 93 3.96 -18.90 -10.14
C TRP A 93 2.74 -19.54 -9.47
N LYS A 94 2.92 -20.78 -9.00
CA LYS A 94 1.95 -21.53 -8.24
C LYS A 94 2.33 -21.60 -6.77
N MET A 95 1.39 -21.25 -5.91
CA MET A 95 1.53 -21.41 -4.47
C MET A 95 1.60 -22.89 -4.11
N TRP A 96 2.37 -23.22 -3.08
CA TRP A 96 2.36 -24.56 -2.49
C TRP A 96 0.99 -24.92 -1.93
N ASN A 97 0.33 -23.95 -1.29
CA ASN A 97 -1.03 -24.10 -0.81
C ASN A 97 -1.76 -22.75 -0.81
N LEU A 98 -2.55 -22.51 -1.86
CA LEU A 98 -3.30 -21.26 -2.06
C LEU A 98 -4.22 -20.93 -0.88
N ASN A 99 -5.03 -21.90 -0.45
CA ASN A 99 -6.03 -21.70 0.60
C ASN A 99 -5.37 -21.35 1.93
N LEU A 100 -4.30 -22.07 2.28
CA LEU A 100 -3.53 -21.81 3.49
C LEU A 100 -2.84 -20.44 3.44
N ALA A 101 -2.21 -20.10 2.32
CA ALA A 101 -1.49 -18.83 2.17
C ALA A 101 -2.43 -17.63 2.36
N VAL A 102 -3.57 -17.63 1.67
CA VAL A 102 -4.56 -16.56 1.74
C VAL A 102 -5.22 -16.51 3.12
N ALA A 103 -5.65 -17.64 3.67
CA ALA A 103 -6.29 -17.68 4.98
C ALA A 103 -5.34 -17.21 6.10
N ALA A 104 -4.08 -17.66 6.06
CA ALA A 104 -3.07 -17.25 7.04
C ALA A 104 -2.75 -15.76 6.93
N TRP A 105 -2.70 -15.19 5.72
CA TRP A 105 -2.48 -13.76 5.51
C TRP A 105 -3.65 -12.90 6.00
N LEU A 106 -4.89 -13.28 5.68
CA LEU A 106 -6.07 -12.56 6.15
C LEU A 106 -6.21 -12.63 7.68
N LEU A 107 -5.94 -13.81 8.26
CA LEU A 107 -5.98 -14.00 9.71
C LEU A 107 -4.86 -13.23 10.40
N SER A 108 -3.63 -13.24 9.87
CA SER A 108 -2.50 -12.50 10.44
C SER A 108 -2.77 -11.00 10.44
N MET A 109 -3.27 -10.45 9.34
CA MET A 109 -3.68 -9.05 9.23
C MET A 109 -4.79 -8.69 10.22
N THR A 110 -5.82 -9.54 10.32
CA THR A 110 -6.93 -9.32 11.27
C THR A 110 -6.45 -9.31 12.71
N LEU A 111 -5.64 -10.31 13.10
CA LEU A 111 -5.07 -10.40 14.44
C LEU A 111 -4.08 -9.26 14.73
N ALA A 112 -3.28 -8.83 13.75
CA ALA A 112 -2.39 -7.70 13.91
C ALA A 112 -3.17 -6.42 14.23
N ILE A 113 -4.23 -6.12 13.46
CA ILE A 113 -5.07 -4.93 13.67
C ILE A 113 -5.82 -5.02 15.01
N LEU A 114 -6.51 -6.13 15.29
CA LEU A 114 -7.26 -6.31 16.53
C LEU A 114 -6.35 -6.33 17.77
N GLY A 115 -5.12 -6.84 17.61
CA GLY A 115 -4.11 -6.90 18.67
C GLY A 115 -3.56 -5.53 19.07
N VAL A 116 -3.61 -4.55 18.16
CA VAL A 116 -3.10 -3.20 18.45
C VAL A 116 -4.20 -2.13 18.52
N TRP A 117 -5.47 -2.52 18.30
CA TRP A 117 -6.64 -1.66 18.37
C TRP A 117 -6.93 -1.20 19.79
N ARG A 118 -7.32 0.07 19.99
CA ARG A 118 -7.79 0.57 21.30
C ARG A 118 -9.32 0.59 21.31
N LYS A 119 -9.94 -0.29 22.10
CA LYS A 119 -11.41 -0.46 22.13
C LYS A 119 -12.15 0.81 22.55
N GLU A 120 -11.55 1.59 23.44
CA GLU A 120 -12.10 2.87 23.93
C GLU A 120 -12.06 3.98 22.87
N GLU A 121 -11.27 3.81 21.81
CA GLU A 121 -11.13 4.81 20.78
C GLU A 121 -12.26 4.72 19.75
N LYS A 122 -12.91 5.87 19.51
CA LYS A 122 -13.92 5.98 18.45
C LYS A 122 -13.23 6.03 17.09
N LEU A 123 -13.69 5.18 16.16
CA LEU A 123 -13.33 5.25 14.74
C LEU A 123 -13.50 6.68 14.19
N PRO A 124 -12.69 7.08 13.20
CA PRO A 124 -12.91 8.27 12.40
C PRO A 124 -14.34 8.33 11.88
N ARG A 125 -15.20 9.15 12.50
CA ARG A 125 -16.59 9.29 12.05
C ARG A 125 -16.62 10.09 10.75
N ILE A 126 -17.26 9.51 9.74
CA ILE A 126 -17.64 10.20 8.51
C ILE A 126 -19.11 10.57 8.64
N SER A 127 -19.42 11.87 8.63
CA SER A 127 -20.81 12.33 8.65
C SER A 127 -21.58 11.82 7.44
N LYS A 128 -22.87 11.49 7.55
CA LYS A 128 -23.70 11.03 6.40
C LYS A 128 -23.56 11.93 5.17
N PRO A 129 -23.60 13.28 5.27
CA PRO A 129 -23.40 14.14 4.10
C PRO A 129 -22.01 13.99 3.46
N ALA A 130 -20.96 13.82 4.28
CA ALA A 130 -19.62 13.58 3.76
C ALA A 130 -19.51 12.23 3.03
N LEU A 131 -20.13 11.18 3.58
CA LEU A 131 -20.18 9.89 2.90
C LEU A 131 -20.93 10.00 1.56
N SER A 132 -22.08 10.69 1.52
CA SER A 132 -22.84 10.92 0.29
C SER A 132 -22.01 11.65 -0.77
N TRP A 133 -21.28 12.71 -0.40
CA TRP A 133 -20.37 13.39 -1.32
C TRP A 133 -19.24 12.50 -1.81
N ALA A 134 -18.61 11.70 -0.93
CA ALA A 134 -17.55 10.78 -1.32
C ALA A 134 -18.06 9.72 -2.31
N VAL A 135 -19.24 9.15 -2.06
CA VAL A 135 -19.91 8.20 -2.96
C VAL A 135 -20.27 8.88 -4.28
N ALA A 136 -20.81 10.09 -4.26
CA ALA A 136 -21.13 10.83 -5.48
C ALA A 136 -19.87 11.08 -6.33
N PHE A 137 -18.77 11.53 -5.73
CA PHE A 137 -17.50 11.70 -6.44
C PHE A 137 -16.94 10.39 -6.96
N PHE A 138 -16.99 9.31 -6.17
CA PHE A 138 -16.59 7.98 -6.63
C PHE A 138 -17.37 7.57 -7.87
N VAL A 139 -18.71 7.63 -7.81
CA VAL A 139 -19.60 7.20 -8.90
C VAL A 139 -19.39 8.06 -10.15
N ILE A 140 -19.41 9.38 -10.02
CA ILE A 140 -19.20 10.30 -11.15
C ILE A 140 -17.82 10.06 -11.78
N SER A 141 -16.76 9.95 -10.96
CA SER A 141 -15.40 9.72 -11.43
C SER A 141 -15.25 8.36 -12.12
N ALA A 142 -15.82 7.30 -11.53
CA ALA A 142 -15.82 5.95 -12.09
C ALA A 142 -16.58 5.88 -13.41
N ILE A 143 -17.72 6.57 -13.53
CA ILE A 143 -18.48 6.68 -14.80
C ILE A 143 -17.62 7.38 -15.87
N LEU A 144 -17.02 8.53 -15.55
CA LEU A 144 -16.18 9.28 -16.49
C LEU A 144 -14.96 8.48 -16.98
N ARG A 145 -14.46 7.55 -16.17
CA ARG A 145 -13.29 6.71 -16.49
C ARG A 145 -13.69 5.37 -17.13
N GLY A 146 -14.83 4.81 -16.76
CA GLY A 146 -15.30 3.50 -17.22
C GLY A 146 -16.11 3.55 -18.52
N ILE A 147 -16.87 4.63 -18.76
CA ILE A 147 -17.62 4.77 -20.02
C ILE A 147 -16.65 4.87 -21.19
N PHE A 148 -16.91 4.06 -22.23
CA PHE A 148 -16.08 3.91 -23.43
C PHE A 148 -14.63 3.54 -23.12
N ALA A 149 -14.34 2.91 -21.98
CA ALA A 149 -12.98 2.49 -21.65
C ALA A 149 -12.44 1.47 -22.66
N ASP A 150 -13.29 0.76 -23.38
CA ASP A 150 -12.93 -0.08 -24.52
C ASP A 150 -12.42 0.71 -25.74
N LYS A 151 -12.89 1.96 -25.92
CA LYS A 151 -12.61 2.80 -27.10
C LYS A 151 -11.62 3.93 -26.84
N ILE A 152 -11.52 4.39 -25.60
CA ILE A 152 -10.71 5.56 -25.23
C ILE A 152 -9.86 5.22 -24.00
N PRO A 153 -8.52 5.19 -24.11
CA PRO A 153 -7.73 5.43 -25.32
C PRO A 153 -7.95 4.36 -26.41
N MET A 154 -7.83 4.75 -27.68
CA MET A 154 -8.07 3.86 -28.83
C MET A 154 -7.03 2.73 -28.91
N LEU A 155 -5.78 3.04 -28.57
CA LEU A 155 -4.69 2.08 -28.60
C LEU A 155 -4.61 1.32 -27.27
N LEU A 156 -4.63 0.00 -27.35
CA LEU A 156 -4.14 -0.87 -26.29
C LEU A 156 -2.63 -1.00 -26.50
N ASN A 157 -1.84 -0.29 -25.69
CA ASN A 157 -0.38 -0.30 -25.85
C ASN A 157 0.25 -1.64 -25.40
N GLY A 158 1.51 -1.86 -25.75
CA GLY A 158 2.22 -3.11 -25.45
C GLY A 158 2.31 -3.41 -23.94
N ASP A 159 2.48 -2.39 -23.10
CA ASP A 159 2.58 -2.59 -21.65
C ASP A 159 1.22 -3.00 -21.06
N GLU A 160 0.15 -2.35 -21.49
CA GLU A 160 -1.22 -2.65 -21.07
C GLU A 160 -1.65 -4.04 -21.55
N ALA A 161 -1.33 -4.40 -22.80
CA ALA A 161 -1.56 -5.75 -23.32
C ALA A 161 -0.77 -6.80 -22.54
N SER A 162 0.49 -6.52 -22.19
CA SER A 162 1.32 -7.46 -21.42
C SER A 162 0.82 -7.64 -19.99
N ALA A 163 0.39 -6.56 -19.33
CA ALA A 163 -0.29 -6.64 -18.04
C ALA A 163 -1.59 -7.46 -18.13
N GLY A 164 -2.34 -7.27 -19.22
CA GLY A 164 -3.53 -8.07 -19.51
C GLY A 164 -3.23 -9.55 -19.69
N LEU A 165 -2.16 -9.91 -20.42
CA LEU A 165 -1.73 -11.30 -20.58
C LEU A 165 -1.28 -11.92 -19.25
N SER A 166 -0.57 -11.17 -18.39
CA SER A 166 -0.29 -11.63 -17.01
C SER A 166 -1.57 -11.88 -16.21
N SER A 167 -2.59 -11.05 -16.39
CA SER A 167 -3.89 -11.24 -15.74
C SER A 167 -4.64 -12.47 -16.27
N VAL A 168 -4.56 -12.74 -17.58
CA VAL A 168 -5.13 -13.94 -18.21
C VAL A 168 -4.48 -15.23 -17.68
N GLN A 169 -3.19 -15.22 -17.35
CA GLN A 169 -2.55 -16.37 -16.70
C GLN A 169 -3.20 -16.75 -15.36
N PHE A 170 -3.70 -15.77 -14.60
CA PHE A 170 -4.51 -16.05 -13.41
C PHE A 170 -5.89 -16.61 -13.77
N VAL A 171 -6.53 -16.14 -14.86
CA VAL A 171 -7.83 -16.64 -15.33
C VAL A 171 -7.75 -18.12 -15.70
N GLU A 172 -6.74 -18.48 -16.47
CA GLU A 172 -6.48 -19.85 -16.94
C GLU A 172 -5.90 -20.77 -15.85
N GLY A 173 -5.59 -20.22 -14.67
CA GLY A 173 -5.02 -20.99 -13.58
C GLY A 173 -3.58 -21.44 -13.83
N ARG A 174 -2.81 -20.74 -14.67
CA ARG A 174 -1.36 -20.94 -14.82
C ARG A 174 -0.57 -20.29 -13.68
N VAL A 175 -1.10 -19.20 -13.12
CA VAL A 175 -0.56 -18.48 -11.96
C VAL A 175 -1.64 -18.40 -10.88
N ASP A 176 -1.25 -18.54 -9.61
CA ASP A 176 -2.11 -18.19 -8.46
C ASP A 176 -1.35 -17.52 -7.31
N ASN A 177 -0.03 -17.33 -7.45
CA ASN A 177 0.77 -16.64 -6.45
C ASN A 177 0.62 -15.12 -6.52
N VAL A 178 -0.25 -14.57 -5.66
CA VAL A 178 -0.48 -13.12 -5.50
C VAL A 178 0.62 -12.39 -4.71
N PHE A 179 1.56 -13.12 -4.10
CA PHE A 179 2.68 -12.57 -3.33
C PHE A 179 4.01 -12.56 -4.10
N GLY A 180 4.00 -13.03 -5.34
CA GLY A 180 5.12 -12.92 -6.27
C GLY A 180 5.03 -11.69 -7.18
N VAL A 181 5.65 -11.79 -8.35
CA VAL A 181 5.66 -10.75 -9.39
C VAL A 181 5.11 -11.28 -10.72
N GLY A 182 4.66 -10.37 -11.58
CA GLY A 182 4.22 -10.64 -12.95
C GLY A 182 4.96 -9.78 -13.96
N PHE A 183 4.25 -9.29 -14.98
CA PHE A 183 4.79 -8.40 -16.01
C PHE A 183 5.70 -7.31 -15.40
N PHE A 184 6.90 -7.16 -15.97
CA PHE A 184 7.90 -6.16 -15.57
C PHE A 184 8.40 -6.28 -14.11
N SER A 185 8.31 -7.46 -13.50
CA SER A 185 8.60 -7.70 -12.08
C SER A 185 7.73 -6.84 -11.14
N PHE A 186 6.54 -6.44 -11.60
CA PHE A 186 5.56 -5.76 -10.75
C PHE A 186 4.82 -6.77 -9.85
N PRO A 187 4.47 -6.39 -8.61
CA PRO A 187 3.70 -7.23 -7.70
C PRO A 187 2.43 -7.85 -8.33
N ALA A 188 2.23 -9.14 -8.07
CA ALA A 188 1.24 -9.94 -8.80
C ALA A 188 -0.22 -9.71 -8.37
N LEU A 189 -0.47 -9.16 -7.17
CA LEU A 189 -1.82 -8.91 -6.66
C LEU A 189 -2.65 -8.02 -7.61
N PHE A 190 -2.03 -7.02 -8.24
CA PHE A 190 -2.73 -6.18 -9.20
C PHE A 190 -3.27 -6.97 -10.41
N PHE A 191 -2.46 -7.87 -10.98
CA PHE A 191 -2.90 -8.71 -12.10
C PHE A 191 -3.99 -9.69 -11.67
N TYR A 192 -3.96 -10.16 -10.42
CA TYR A 192 -5.05 -10.95 -9.86
C TYR A 192 -6.36 -10.13 -9.79
N LEU A 193 -6.33 -8.87 -9.36
CA LEU A 193 -7.51 -8.00 -9.36
C LEU A 193 -8.05 -7.75 -10.78
N GLN A 194 -7.17 -7.59 -11.77
CA GLN A 194 -7.56 -7.54 -13.18
C GLN A 194 -8.19 -8.85 -13.66
N SER A 195 -7.65 -9.99 -13.24
CA SER A 195 -8.18 -11.31 -13.59
C SER A 195 -9.62 -11.51 -13.10
N ILE A 196 -10.01 -10.91 -11.96
CA ILE A 196 -11.40 -10.96 -11.47
C ILE A 196 -12.32 -10.24 -12.45
N SER A 197 -11.94 -9.05 -12.93
CA SER A 197 -12.75 -8.31 -13.90
C SER A 197 -12.86 -9.04 -15.23
N ILE A 198 -11.76 -9.68 -15.68
CA ILE A 198 -11.74 -10.50 -16.91
C ILE A 198 -12.60 -11.75 -16.76
N ARG A 199 -12.59 -12.43 -15.61
CA ARG A 199 -13.45 -13.60 -15.34
C ARG A 199 -14.94 -13.24 -15.41
N LEU A 200 -15.30 -12.05 -14.91
CA LEU A 200 -16.70 -11.63 -14.82
C LEU A 200 -17.24 -11.06 -16.15
N LEU A 201 -16.42 -10.34 -16.91
CA LEU A 201 -16.84 -9.57 -18.08
C LEU A 201 -16.25 -10.08 -19.41
N GLY A 202 -15.47 -11.16 -19.35
CA GLY A 202 -14.73 -11.71 -20.49
C GLY A 202 -13.41 -10.97 -20.76
N GLN A 203 -12.60 -11.55 -21.64
CA GLN A 203 -11.29 -11.02 -22.04
C GLN A 203 -11.44 -9.84 -23.02
N THR A 204 -11.86 -8.71 -22.48
CA THR A 204 -12.08 -7.45 -23.22
C THR A 204 -11.21 -6.32 -22.66
N THR A 205 -10.97 -5.29 -23.47
CA THR A 205 -10.23 -4.08 -23.04
C THR A 205 -10.97 -3.33 -21.92
N LEU A 206 -12.31 -3.33 -21.94
CA LEU A 206 -13.12 -2.80 -20.84
C LEU A 206 -12.84 -3.53 -19.53
N ALA A 207 -12.89 -4.87 -19.55
CA ALA A 207 -12.64 -5.68 -18.36
C ALA A 207 -11.23 -5.45 -17.79
N LEU A 208 -10.23 -5.30 -18.66
CA LEU A 208 -8.85 -5.00 -18.28
C LEU A 208 -8.69 -3.63 -17.60
N ARG A 209 -9.40 -2.61 -18.10
CA ARG A 209 -9.31 -1.21 -17.65
C ARG A 209 -10.18 -0.91 -16.43
N LEU A 210 -11.19 -1.73 -16.16
CA LEU A 210 -12.16 -1.48 -15.09
C LEU A 210 -11.54 -1.32 -13.69
N PRO A 211 -10.56 -2.14 -13.25
CA PRO A 211 -9.90 -1.93 -11.96
C PRO A 211 -9.21 -0.56 -11.84
N SER A 212 -8.58 -0.08 -12.91
CA SER A 212 -7.95 1.23 -12.95
C SER A 212 -8.97 2.37 -12.88
N ALA A 213 -10.13 2.22 -13.53
CA ALA A 213 -11.22 3.19 -13.45
C ALA A 213 -11.78 3.27 -12.02
N ILE A 214 -11.94 2.11 -11.36
CA ILE A 214 -12.36 2.02 -9.95
C ILE A 214 -11.32 2.68 -9.04
N ALA A 215 -10.04 2.35 -9.21
CA ALA A 215 -8.94 2.96 -8.44
C ALA A 215 -8.93 4.48 -8.59
N GLY A 216 -9.07 4.98 -9.82
CA GLY A 216 -9.17 6.40 -10.10
C GLY A 216 -10.40 7.07 -9.45
N GLY A 217 -11.54 6.38 -9.41
CA GLY A 217 -12.72 6.81 -8.67
C GLY A 217 -12.48 6.89 -7.16
N LEU A 218 -11.86 5.85 -6.59
CA LEU A 218 -11.52 5.78 -5.17
C LEU A 218 -10.53 6.89 -4.78
N THR A 219 -9.54 7.19 -5.62
CA THR A 219 -8.61 8.30 -5.40
C THR A 219 -9.35 9.63 -5.26
N VAL A 220 -10.33 9.93 -6.12
CA VAL A 220 -11.11 11.18 -6.02
C VAL A 220 -11.90 11.24 -4.71
N ALA A 221 -12.54 10.13 -4.31
CA ALA A 221 -13.27 10.07 -3.04
C ALA A 221 -12.33 10.22 -1.83
N ALA A 222 -11.15 9.62 -1.88
CA ALA A 222 -10.12 9.76 -0.86
C ALA A 222 -9.61 11.20 -0.77
N VAL A 223 -9.36 11.87 -1.90
CA VAL A 223 -8.97 13.29 -1.96
C VAL A 223 -10.03 14.17 -1.31
N TYR A 224 -11.32 13.92 -1.58
CA TYR A 224 -12.40 14.64 -0.90
C TYR A 224 -12.37 14.44 0.62
N LEU A 225 -12.35 13.19 1.08
CA LEU A 225 -12.43 12.85 2.51
C LEU A 225 -11.20 13.33 3.29
N VAL A 226 -10.01 13.14 2.73
CA VAL A 226 -8.75 13.60 3.32
C VAL A 226 -8.66 15.12 3.26
N GLY A 227 -8.94 15.75 2.12
CA GLY A 227 -8.93 17.21 2.00
C GLY A 227 -9.91 17.90 2.96
N ARG A 228 -11.10 17.32 3.14
CA ARG A 228 -12.09 17.77 4.13
C ARG A 228 -11.55 17.74 5.55
N ARG A 229 -10.75 16.73 5.87
CA ARG A 229 -10.27 16.43 7.20
C ARG A 229 -8.99 17.20 7.55
N VAL A 230 -8.09 17.34 6.59
CA VAL A 230 -6.82 18.09 6.72
C VAL A 230 -7.07 19.59 6.73
N PHE A 231 -7.99 20.06 5.91
CA PHE A 231 -8.27 21.50 5.77
C PHE A 231 -9.69 21.81 6.21
N ASN A 232 -10.66 21.68 5.30
CA ASN A 232 -12.07 21.94 5.54
C ASN A 232 -12.90 21.40 4.38
N ARG A 233 -14.23 21.42 4.53
CA ARG A 233 -15.17 20.93 3.50
C ARG A 233 -14.96 21.58 2.13
N GLN A 234 -14.76 22.89 2.06
CA GLN A 234 -14.62 23.60 0.78
C GLN A 234 -13.35 23.15 0.05
N THR A 235 -12.21 23.08 0.74
CA THR A 235 -10.95 22.59 0.18
C THR A 235 -11.10 21.14 -0.32
N GLY A 236 -11.74 20.26 0.47
CA GLY A 236 -12.00 18.88 0.03
C GLY A 236 -12.86 18.81 -1.23
N LEU A 237 -13.93 19.62 -1.31
CA LEU A 237 -14.81 19.68 -2.48
C LEU A 237 -14.03 20.15 -3.72
N LEU A 238 -13.31 21.27 -3.61
CA LEU A 238 -12.55 21.84 -4.73
C LEU A 238 -11.44 20.91 -5.22
N ALA A 239 -10.72 20.26 -4.30
CA ALA A 239 -9.68 19.28 -4.65
C ALA A 239 -10.28 18.07 -5.38
N ALA A 240 -11.43 17.57 -4.94
CA ALA A 240 -12.11 16.45 -5.59
C ALA A 240 -12.69 16.82 -6.96
N ILE A 241 -13.25 18.03 -7.11
CA ILE A 241 -13.71 18.54 -8.41
C ILE A 241 -12.53 18.63 -9.38
N PHE A 242 -11.41 19.22 -8.93
CA PHE A 242 -10.19 19.28 -9.74
C PHE A 242 -9.72 17.88 -10.15
N MET A 243 -9.60 16.95 -9.19
CA MET A 243 -9.13 15.58 -9.45
C MET A 243 -10.09 14.78 -10.34
N THR A 244 -11.39 15.08 -10.28
CA THR A 244 -12.39 14.46 -11.16
C THR A 244 -12.11 14.81 -12.62
N GLY A 245 -11.81 16.08 -12.90
CA GLY A 245 -11.54 16.63 -14.24
C GLY A 245 -10.05 16.67 -14.65
N PHE A 246 -9.13 16.24 -13.78
CA PHE A 246 -7.70 16.31 -14.04
C PHE A 246 -7.30 15.32 -15.14
N HIS A 247 -7.06 15.85 -16.35
CA HIS A 247 -6.87 15.07 -17.57
C HIS A 247 -5.78 14.00 -17.46
N PHE A 248 -4.67 14.31 -16.79
CA PHE A 248 -3.58 13.36 -16.54
C PHE A 248 -4.05 12.16 -15.71
N HIS A 249 -4.73 12.41 -14.60
CA HIS A 249 -5.25 11.33 -13.77
C HIS A 249 -6.40 10.57 -14.44
N ILE A 250 -7.27 11.24 -15.21
CA ILE A 250 -8.29 10.57 -16.04
C ILE A 250 -7.61 9.60 -16.99
N HIS A 251 -6.61 10.04 -17.77
CA HIS A 251 -5.95 9.21 -18.76
C HIS A 251 -5.38 7.92 -18.15
N PHE A 252 -4.59 8.03 -17.07
CA PHE A 252 -4.03 6.85 -16.41
C PHE A 252 -5.07 6.00 -15.68
N SER A 253 -6.21 6.57 -15.28
CA SER A 253 -7.35 5.78 -14.78
C SER A 253 -8.11 5.04 -15.89
N ARG A 254 -7.83 5.32 -17.16
CA ARG A 254 -8.44 4.67 -18.32
C ARG A 254 -7.50 3.66 -18.98
N ILE A 255 -6.34 3.42 -18.40
CA ILE A 255 -5.36 2.40 -18.83
C ILE A 255 -5.30 1.33 -17.75
N GLY A 256 -5.32 0.06 -18.16
CA GLY A 256 -5.22 -1.13 -17.30
C GLY A 256 -3.81 -1.38 -16.75
N LEU A 257 -3.19 -0.37 -16.12
CA LEU A 257 -1.90 -0.47 -15.44
C LEU A 257 -2.03 -0.17 -13.94
N ASN A 258 -1.06 -0.66 -13.16
CA ASN A 258 -1.05 -0.59 -11.69
C ASN A 258 -0.72 0.79 -11.13
N ASN A 259 -0.04 1.64 -11.89
CA ASN A 259 0.45 2.95 -11.43
C ASN A 259 -0.65 3.90 -10.91
N ILE A 260 -1.89 3.78 -11.39
CA ILE A 260 -2.99 4.65 -10.92
C ILE A 260 -3.37 4.41 -9.45
N TRP A 261 -3.10 3.22 -8.91
CA TRP A 261 -3.39 2.87 -7.52
C TRP A 261 -2.55 3.67 -6.52
N ASP A 262 -1.40 4.17 -6.94
CA ASP A 262 -0.48 4.91 -6.10
C ASP A 262 -1.12 6.20 -5.59
N GLY A 263 -1.88 6.89 -6.45
CA GLY A 263 -2.62 8.09 -6.06
C GLY A 263 -3.54 7.84 -4.86
N LEU A 264 -4.25 6.71 -4.86
CA LEU A 264 -5.12 6.31 -3.74
C LEU A 264 -4.29 6.09 -2.47
N TRP A 265 -3.24 5.29 -2.57
CA TRP A 265 -2.45 4.90 -1.40
C TRP A 265 -1.67 6.05 -0.80
N PHE A 266 -1.09 6.93 -1.61
CA PHE A 266 -0.42 8.15 -1.13
C PHE A 266 -1.41 9.04 -0.35
N VAL A 267 -2.60 9.28 -0.90
CA VAL A 267 -3.61 10.13 -0.24
C VAL A 267 -4.07 9.51 1.08
N VAL A 268 -4.33 8.19 1.12
CA VAL A 268 -4.79 7.51 2.34
C VAL A 268 -3.68 7.45 3.39
N VAL A 269 -2.46 7.08 3.03
CA VAL A 269 -1.33 6.98 3.97
C VAL A 269 -1.02 8.33 4.57
N LEU A 270 -0.75 9.36 3.74
CA LEU A 270 -0.37 10.68 4.23
C LEU A 270 -1.52 11.36 4.97
N GLY A 271 -2.75 11.24 4.46
CA GLY A 271 -3.94 11.82 5.07
C GLY A 271 -4.27 11.22 6.44
N MET A 272 -4.18 9.89 6.58
CA MET A 272 -4.47 9.21 7.85
C MET A 272 -3.29 9.29 8.84
N LEU A 273 -2.06 9.37 8.34
CA LEU A 273 -0.89 9.69 9.17
C LEU A 273 -1.02 11.09 9.76
N TRP A 274 -1.34 12.10 8.94
CA TRP A 274 -1.62 13.45 9.42
C TRP A 274 -2.74 13.43 10.48
N ASP A 275 -3.85 12.75 10.18
CA ASP A 275 -4.99 12.70 11.08
C ASP A 275 -4.66 12.05 12.43
N GLY A 276 -3.94 10.93 12.40
CA GLY A 276 -3.47 10.22 13.58
C GLY A 276 -2.53 11.09 14.40
N TRP A 277 -1.62 11.81 13.74
CA TRP A 277 -0.68 12.72 14.38
C TRP A 277 -1.35 13.91 15.06
N GLN A 278 -2.31 14.57 14.39
CA GLN A 278 -3.02 15.72 14.95
C GLN A 278 -3.90 15.35 16.14
N HIS A 279 -4.63 14.24 16.01
CA HIS A 279 -5.68 13.90 16.97
C HIS A 279 -5.27 12.79 17.94
N LYS A 280 -4.00 12.35 17.89
CA LYS A 280 -3.42 11.24 18.69
C LYS A 280 -4.25 9.96 18.60
N ARG A 281 -4.88 9.72 17.45
CA ARG A 281 -5.82 8.61 17.22
C ARG A 281 -5.14 7.37 16.67
N ARG A 282 -5.12 6.29 17.44
CA ARG A 282 -4.62 4.97 17.04
C ARG A 282 -5.28 4.49 15.77
N SER A 283 -6.60 4.59 15.68
CA SER A 283 -7.38 4.09 14.55
C SER A 283 -6.90 4.65 13.22
N SER A 284 -6.58 5.94 13.15
CA SER A 284 -6.04 6.59 11.95
C SER A 284 -4.63 6.07 11.60
N TYR A 285 -3.76 5.85 12.59
CA TYR A 285 -2.47 5.19 12.37
C TYR A 285 -2.63 3.75 11.85
N LEU A 286 -3.64 3.00 12.31
CA LEU A 286 -3.88 1.65 11.81
C LEU A 286 -4.38 1.64 10.37
N ILE A 287 -5.22 2.61 9.98
CA ILE A 287 -5.63 2.79 8.56
C ILE A 287 -4.41 3.16 7.71
N ALA A 288 -3.55 4.07 8.19
CA ALA A 288 -2.31 4.43 7.51
C ALA A 288 -1.37 3.22 7.36
N GLY A 289 -1.23 2.40 8.40
CA GLY A 289 -0.39 1.20 8.40
C GLY A 289 -0.93 0.11 7.46
N PHE A 290 -2.25 -0.09 7.46
CA PHE A 290 -2.92 -0.97 6.51
C PHE A 290 -2.65 -0.52 5.07
N ALA A 291 -2.92 0.75 4.78
CA ALA A 291 -2.71 1.34 3.45
C ALA A 291 -1.23 1.25 3.03
N LEU A 292 -0.30 1.53 3.94
CA LEU A 292 1.14 1.44 3.69
C LEU A 292 1.56 0.00 3.34
N GLY A 293 1.09 -1.00 4.09
CA GLY A 293 1.40 -2.40 3.84
C GLY A 293 0.79 -2.93 2.54
N ILE A 294 -0.52 -2.72 2.33
CA ILE A 294 -1.21 -3.23 1.14
C ILE A 294 -0.75 -2.51 -0.14
N SER A 295 -0.35 -1.24 -0.06
CA SER A 295 0.14 -0.49 -1.21
C SER A 295 1.36 -1.14 -1.86
N GLN A 296 2.19 -1.86 -1.09
CA GLN A 296 3.40 -2.54 -1.60
C GLN A 296 3.09 -3.61 -2.66
N TYR A 297 1.83 -4.05 -2.75
CA TYR A 297 1.35 -5.01 -3.74
C TYR A 297 0.88 -4.39 -5.06
N PHE A 298 1.13 -3.10 -5.29
CA PHE A 298 0.72 -2.38 -6.51
C PHE A 298 1.92 -1.95 -7.35
N TYR A 299 2.14 -0.65 -7.57
CA TYR A 299 3.22 -0.15 -8.42
C TYR A 299 4.45 0.24 -7.62
N VAL A 300 5.61 0.24 -8.26
CA VAL A 300 6.91 0.43 -7.59
C VAL A 300 7.03 1.76 -6.85
N THR A 301 6.35 2.82 -7.29
CA THR A 301 6.48 4.15 -6.68
C THR A 301 5.97 4.19 -5.24
N VAL A 302 5.05 3.30 -4.82
CA VAL A 302 4.64 3.17 -3.40
C VAL A 302 5.75 2.73 -2.46
N ARG A 303 6.88 2.22 -2.98
CA ARG A 303 8.09 1.96 -2.18
C ARG A 303 8.72 3.25 -1.65
N MET A 304 8.35 4.41 -2.20
CA MET A 304 8.69 5.71 -1.64
C MET A 304 7.87 6.04 -0.38
N LEU A 305 6.67 5.47 -0.18
CA LEU A 305 5.85 5.81 1.00
C LEU A 305 6.56 5.53 2.34
N PRO A 306 7.22 4.37 2.55
CA PRO A 306 8.07 4.18 3.73
C PRO A 306 9.15 5.26 3.88
N VAL A 307 9.78 5.67 2.78
CA VAL A 307 10.80 6.75 2.78
C VAL A 307 10.18 8.08 3.18
N LEU A 308 9.02 8.45 2.65
CA LEU A 308 8.30 9.68 3.03
C LEU A 308 7.89 9.66 4.51
N VAL A 309 7.46 8.50 5.02
CA VAL A 309 7.18 8.33 6.46
C VAL A 309 8.44 8.53 7.30
N LEU A 310 9.59 8.00 6.87
CA LEU A 310 10.87 8.19 7.56
C LEU A 310 11.35 9.65 7.52
N LEU A 311 11.24 10.31 6.36
CA LEU A 311 11.55 11.73 6.21
C LEU A 311 10.67 12.59 7.11
N TRP A 312 9.36 12.31 7.12
CA TRP A 312 8.43 12.98 8.03
C TRP A 312 8.77 12.73 9.50
N LEU A 313 9.18 11.50 9.88
CA LEU A 313 9.67 11.21 11.23
C LEU A 313 10.92 12.03 11.56
N GLY A 314 11.84 12.22 10.60
CA GLY A 314 12.99 13.12 10.73
C GLY A 314 12.56 14.56 11.05
N ILE A 315 11.60 15.10 10.29
CA ILE A 315 11.02 16.42 10.57
C ILE A 315 10.34 16.45 11.95
N ALA A 316 9.58 15.41 12.31
CA ALA A 316 8.92 15.32 13.61
C ALA A 316 9.92 15.26 14.78
N ILE A 317 11.09 14.63 14.61
CA ILE A 317 12.17 14.63 15.60
C ILE A 317 12.73 16.04 15.80
N LEU A 318 12.92 16.79 14.71
CA LEU A 318 13.49 18.14 14.75
C LEU A 318 12.54 19.17 15.35
N PHE A 319 11.25 19.13 14.98
CA PHE A 319 10.29 20.18 15.34
C PHE A 319 9.29 19.79 16.43
N ASN A 320 9.05 18.49 16.67
CA ASN A 320 7.96 18.01 17.52
C ASN A 320 8.35 16.79 18.38
N ARG A 321 9.58 16.79 18.94
CA ARG A 321 10.18 15.65 19.65
C ARG A 321 9.33 15.13 20.82
N GLU A 322 8.70 16.02 21.57
CA GLU A 322 7.87 15.63 22.73
C GLU A 322 6.61 14.88 22.27
N ASN A 323 5.90 15.43 21.29
CA ASN A 323 4.73 14.79 20.69
C ASN A 323 5.10 13.43 20.06
N LEU A 324 6.30 13.31 19.47
CA LEU A 324 6.81 12.04 18.96
C LEU A 324 7.03 11.02 20.09
N LYS A 325 7.63 11.42 21.21
CA LYS A 325 7.83 10.53 22.37
C LYS A 325 6.50 10.00 22.92
N GLU A 326 5.48 10.86 22.96
CA GLU A 326 4.12 10.48 23.38
C GLU A 326 3.47 9.52 22.39
N GLN A 327 3.62 9.76 21.09
CA GLN A 327 2.95 9.01 20.03
C GLN A 327 3.76 7.83 19.47
N LYS A 328 4.98 7.58 19.98
CA LYS A 328 5.86 6.49 19.50
C LYS A 328 5.15 5.14 19.46
N GLY A 329 4.29 4.85 20.45
CA GLY A 329 3.52 3.61 20.49
C GLY A 329 2.56 3.48 19.32
N ASN A 330 1.96 4.57 18.85
CA ASN A 330 1.05 4.58 17.70
C ASN A 330 1.78 4.41 16.37
N ILE A 331 2.92 5.07 16.23
CA ILE A 331 3.78 4.94 15.05
C ILE A 331 4.32 3.51 14.94
N LEU A 332 4.82 2.94 16.04
CA LEU A 332 5.33 1.56 16.04
C LEU A 332 4.25 0.56 15.62
N THR A 333 2.99 0.78 15.99
CA THR A 333 1.91 -0.12 15.58
C THR A 333 1.40 0.11 14.18
N MET A 334 1.48 1.34 13.66
CA MET A 334 1.30 1.60 12.23
C MET A 334 2.32 0.80 11.42
N LEU A 335 3.60 0.91 11.77
CA LEU A 335 4.70 0.21 11.10
C LEU A 335 4.56 -1.30 11.25
N PHE A 336 4.21 -1.79 12.44
CA PHE A 336 3.93 -3.21 12.67
C PHE A 336 2.84 -3.75 11.74
N VAL A 337 1.69 -3.07 11.66
CA VAL A 337 0.60 -3.49 10.75
C VAL A 337 1.06 -3.48 9.30
N ALA A 338 1.79 -2.44 8.87
CA ALA A 338 2.32 -2.36 7.51
C ALA A 338 3.26 -3.53 7.19
N ILE A 339 4.18 -3.84 8.11
CA ILE A 339 5.14 -4.95 7.97
C ILE A 339 4.40 -6.29 7.89
N ILE A 340 3.44 -6.55 8.79
CA ILE A 340 2.69 -7.83 8.78
C ILE A 340 1.96 -8.03 7.45
N ILE A 341 1.34 -6.98 6.92
CA ILE A 341 0.61 -7.07 5.64
C ILE A 341 1.57 -7.30 4.48
N ALA A 342 2.68 -6.56 4.42
CA ALA A 342 3.67 -6.67 3.34
C ALA A 342 4.57 -7.91 3.45
N LEU A 343 4.54 -8.64 4.57
CA LEU A 343 5.52 -9.69 4.88
C LEU A 343 5.63 -10.78 3.80
N PRO A 344 4.54 -11.35 3.25
CA PRO A 344 4.67 -12.39 2.23
C PRO A 344 5.38 -11.92 0.96
N LEU A 345 5.11 -10.69 0.50
CA LEU A 345 5.78 -10.12 -0.66
C LEU A 345 7.22 -9.72 -0.34
N ALA A 346 7.48 -9.17 0.85
CA ALA A 346 8.82 -8.88 1.30
C ALA A 346 9.68 -10.16 1.37
N TRP A 347 9.09 -11.28 1.79
CA TRP A 347 9.75 -12.58 1.79
C TRP A 347 10.12 -13.03 0.37
N PHE A 348 9.21 -12.88 -0.60
CA PHE A 348 9.51 -13.14 -2.01
C PHE A 348 10.72 -12.32 -2.48
N TYR A 349 10.76 -11.02 -2.20
CA TYR A 349 11.86 -10.14 -2.61
C TYR A 349 13.19 -10.41 -1.89
N ILE A 350 13.16 -10.95 -0.67
CA ILE A 350 14.39 -11.41 0.02
C ILE A 350 15.01 -12.59 -0.73
N LEU A 351 14.18 -13.49 -1.27
CA LEU A 351 14.65 -14.62 -2.08
C LEU A 351 15.03 -14.20 -3.51
N HIS A 352 14.36 -13.18 -4.05
CA HIS A 352 14.53 -12.67 -5.42
C HIS A 352 14.91 -11.19 -5.45
N PRO A 353 16.12 -10.82 -4.98
CA PRO A 353 16.55 -9.41 -4.90
C PRO A 353 16.66 -8.74 -6.27
N LEU A 354 16.92 -9.51 -7.33
CA LEU A 354 16.96 -8.98 -8.70
C LEU A 354 15.57 -8.51 -9.16
N ASP A 355 14.49 -9.22 -8.83
CA ASP A 355 13.12 -8.78 -9.13
C ASP A 355 12.71 -7.55 -8.33
N PHE A 356 13.23 -7.41 -7.11
CA PHE A 356 13.04 -6.18 -6.35
C PHE A 356 13.71 -4.99 -7.07
N MET A 357 14.95 -5.14 -7.54
CA MET A 357 15.69 -4.06 -8.18
C MET A 357 15.33 -3.83 -9.67
N ALA A 358 14.72 -4.81 -10.34
CA ALA A 358 14.47 -4.77 -11.77
C ALA A 358 13.74 -3.51 -12.27
N PRO A 359 12.68 -3.00 -11.61
CA PRO A 359 12.05 -1.75 -12.04
C PRO A 359 12.99 -0.54 -11.93
N TYR A 360 13.81 -0.45 -10.87
CA TYR A 360 14.74 0.64 -10.66
C TYR A 360 15.89 0.61 -11.68
N ASN A 361 16.47 -0.57 -11.92
CA ASN A 361 17.57 -0.75 -12.88
C ASN A 361 17.15 -0.43 -14.32
N ARG A 362 15.85 -0.53 -14.63
CA ARG A 362 15.32 -0.27 -15.98
C ARG A 362 15.18 1.21 -16.30
N VAL A 363 14.88 2.04 -15.30
CA VAL A 363 14.53 3.46 -15.51
C VAL A 363 15.43 4.43 -14.76
N THR A 364 16.48 3.93 -14.12
CA THR A 364 17.46 4.76 -13.42
C THR A 364 18.14 5.72 -14.40
N VAL A 365 18.29 6.98 -13.98
CA VAL A 365 19.05 8.01 -14.70
C VAL A 365 20.54 8.00 -14.31
N LEU A 366 20.97 6.99 -13.54
CA LEU A 366 22.34 6.79 -13.07
C LEU A 366 22.94 5.52 -13.70
N GLY A 367 24.25 5.35 -13.57
CA GLY A 367 24.97 4.18 -14.11
C GLY A 367 25.15 4.26 -15.62
N GLU A 368 24.99 3.12 -16.30
CA GLU A 368 25.26 2.96 -17.74
C GLU A 368 24.51 3.99 -18.60
N TRP A 369 23.25 4.30 -18.28
CA TRP A 369 22.50 5.32 -19.01
C TRP A 369 23.19 6.69 -18.96
N LEU A 370 23.64 7.12 -17.77
CA LEU A 370 24.29 8.41 -17.59
C LEU A 370 25.65 8.44 -18.27
N GLU A 371 26.43 7.36 -18.17
CA GLU A 371 27.72 7.22 -18.83
C GLU A 371 27.57 7.33 -20.35
N ASN A 372 26.60 6.64 -20.93
CA ASN A 372 26.29 6.71 -22.35
C ASN A 372 25.85 8.12 -22.77
N GLU A 373 25.00 8.77 -21.98
CA GLU A 373 24.53 10.14 -22.28
C GLU A 373 25.64 11.18 -22.20
N VAL A 374 26.60 11.03 -21.27
CA VAL A 374 27.80 11.87 -21.17
C VAL A 374 28.62 11.75 -22.46
N ILE A 375 28.80 10.53 -22.96
CA ILE A 375 29.54 10.28 -24.21
C ILE A 375 28.79 10.86 -25.41
N ILE A 376 27.50 10.56 -25.55
CA ILE A 376 26.67 10.96 -26.71
C ILE A 376 26.54 12.48 -26.80
N LYS A 377 26.30 13.14 -25.67
CA LYS A 377 26.01 14.59 -25.63
C LYS A 377 27.25 15.45 -25.42
N GLY A 378 28.39 14.86 -25.03
CA GLY A 378 29.60 15.60 -24.69
C GLY A 378 29.42 16.56 -23.51
N MET A 379 28.41 16.33 -22.67
CA MET A 379 28.08 17.18 -21.52
C MET A 379 28.49 16.50 -20.21
N PRO A 380 28.88 17.26 -19.17
CA PRO A 380 29.16 16.69 -17.87
C PRO A 380 27.88 16.11 -17.26
N ALA A 381 28.03 15.03 -16.48
CA ALA A 381 26.94 14.28 -15.88
C ALA A 381 25.94 15.15 -15.08
N TRP A 382 26.43 16.12 -14.30
CA TRP A 382 25.57 17.01 -13.50
C TRP A 382 24.63 17.85 -14.38
N GLN A 383 25.06 18.24 -15.58
CA GLN A 383 24.25 19.02 -16.51
C GLN A 383 23.17 18.14 -17.15
N ILE A 384 23.50 16.89 -17.48
CA ILE A 384 22.51 15.92 -17.96
C ILE A 384 21.45 15.65 -16.90
N LEU A 385 21.87 15.44 -15.65
CA LEU A 385 20.95 15.26 -14.53
C LEU A 385 20.09 16.50 -14.28
N MET A 386 20.68 17.70 -14.34
CA MET A 386 19.92 18.95 -14.22
C MET A 386 18.90 19.11 -15.35
N ASN A 387 19.27 18.77 -16.59
CA ASN A 387 18.35 18.77 -17.73
C ASN A 387 17.19 17.78 -17.55
N GLN A 388 17.44 16.62 -16.91
CA GLN A 388 16.37 15.66 -16.59
C GLN A 388 15.45 16.19 -15.49
N LEU A 389 15.99 16.84 -14.47
CA LEU A 389 15.21 17.49 -13.41
C LEU A 389 14.37 18.65 -13.97
N GLU A 390 14.98 19.51 -14.77
CA GLU A 390 14.30 20.61 -15.46
C GLU A 390 13.20 20.07 -16.36
N GLY A 391 13.51 19.07 -17.20
CA GLY A 391 12.54 18.44 -18.09
C GLY A 391 11.34 17.84 -17.35
N SER A 392 11.57 17.27 -16.17
CA SER A 392 10.52 16.72 -15.30
C SER A 392 9.67 17.83 -14.68
N ALA A 393 10.28 18.91 -14.19
CA ALA A 393 9.55 20.06 -13.64
C ALA A 393 8.71 20.77 -14.71
N ARG A 394 9.27 20.94 -15.90
CA ARG A 394 8.62 21.60 -17.04
C ARG A 394 7.39 20.87 -17.55
N LEU A 395 7.25 19.56 -17.29
CA LEU A 395 6.02 18.81 -17.58
C LEU A 395 4.79 19.40 -16.87
N PHE A 396 4.98 20.04 -15.71
CA PHE A 396 3.92 20.73 -14.97
C PHE A 396 3.76 22.21 -15.38
N LEU A 397 4.76 22.79 -16.03
CA LEU A 397 4.81 24.23 -16.32
C LEU A 397 4.38 24.53 -17.76
N ASP A 398 5.17 24.10 -18.73
CA ASP A 398 5.10 24.54 -20.12
C ASP A 398 5.29 23.41 -21.14
N ARG A 399 5.94 22.30 -20.75
CA ARG A 399 6.20 21.17 -21.65
C ARG A 399 4.95 20.30 -21.79
N PRO A 400 4.42 20.09 -23.01
CA PRO A 400 3.30 19.19 -23.23
C PRO A 400 3.62 17.74 -22.86
N VAL A 401 2.61 17.02 -22.38
CA VAL A 401 2.69 15.57 -22.20
C VAL A 401 2.73 14.89 -23.57
N THR A 402 3.65 13.95 -23.80
CA THR A 402 3.81 13.32 -25.13
C THR A 402 3.93 11.80 -25.14
N MET A 403 4.25 11.14 -24.02
CA MET A 403 4.58 9.70 -23.99
C MET A 403 3.34 8.79 -24.08
N TRP A 404 2.41 8.89 -23.13
CA TRP A 404 1.25 7.98 -23.03
C TRP A 404 0.02 8.50 -23.77
N TYR A 405 -0.07 9.82 -23.89
CA TYR A 405 -1.06 10.55 -24.67
C TYR A 405 -0.48 11.93 -25.00
N ASN A 406 -1.05 12.55 -26.03
CA ASN A 406 -0.61 13.85 -26.52
C ASN A 406 -1.77 14.85 -26.49
N PRO A 407 -2.08 15.46 -25.32
CA PRO A 407 -3.15 16.44 -25.20
C PRO A 407 -2.76 17.81 -25.78
N GLY A 408 -1.51 18.00 -26.24
CA GLY A 408 -0.99 19.29 -26.68
C GLY A 408 -0.83 20.31 -25.55
N THR A 409 -0.96 19.90 -24.28
CA THR A 409 -0.84 20.76 -23.10
C THR A 409 0.04 20.13 -22.02
N PRO A 410 0.62 20.94 -21.11
CA PRO A 410 1.29 20.43 -19.92
C PRO A 410 0.33 19.66 -19.02
N SER A 411 0.87 18.97 -18.01
CA SER A 411 0.05 18.24 -17.05
C SER A 411 -0.88 19.21 -16.29
N LEU A 412 -0.37 20.34 -15.79
CA LEU A 412 -1.20 21.41 -15.21
C LEU A 412 -1.49 22.50 -16.26
N ARG A 413 -2.76 22.83 -16.45
CA ARG A 413 -3.18 23.96 -17.29
C ARG A 413 -2.93 25.30 -16.57
N PRO A 414 -2.81 26.44 -17.27
CA PRO A 414 -2.39 27.72 -16.67
C PRO A 414 -3.13 28.11 -15.37
N ASN A 415 -4.46 28.00 -15.34
CA ASN A 415 -5.24 28.30 -14.14
C ASN A 415 -4.95 27.33 -12.97
N ALA A 416 -4.81 26.04 -13.28
CA ALA A 416 -4.46 25.03 -12.28
C ALA A 416 -3.03 25.20 -11.77
N LEU A 417 -2.11 25.57 -12.67
CA LEU A 417 -0.72 25.86 -12.33
C LEU A 417 -0.63 27.07 -11.40
N GLY A 418 -1.34 28.18 -11.70
CA GLY A 418 -1.38 29.35 -10.84
C GLY A 418 -1.87 29.03 -9.42
N LEU A 419 -2.94 28.25 -9.30
CA LEU A 419 -3.45 27.77 -8.01
C LEU A 419 -2.46 26.84 -7.30
N PHE A 420 -1.81 25.93 -8.04
CA PHE A 420 -0.82 25.02 -7.50
C PHE A 420 0.39 25.77 -6.94
N LEU A 421 0.95 26.73 -7.70
CA LEU A 421 2.08 27.54 -7.27
C LEU A 421 1.72 28.44 -6.09
N ALA A 422 0.56 29.10 -6.12
CA ALA A 422 0.09 29.89 -4.99
C ALA A 422 -0.10 29.03 -3.72
N GLY A 423 -0.67 27.84 -3.87
CA GLY A 423 -0.78 26.85 -2.80
C GLY A 423 0.58 26.44 -2.25
N LEU A 424 1.52 26.08 -3.12
CA LEU A 424 2.87 25.69 -2.75
C LEU A 424 3.60 26.83 -2.01
N SER A 425 3.52 28.07 -2.51
CA SER A 425 4.07 29.24 -1.83
C SER A 425 3.47 29.43 -0.43
N LEU A 426 2.15 29.26 -0.28
CA LEU A 426 1.49 29.35 1.03
C LEU A 426 1.92 28.22 1.99
N LEU A 427 2.18 27.02 1.48
CA LEU A 427 2.69 25.90 2.29
C LEU A 427 4.12 26.19 2.77
N VAL A 428 4.99 26.71 1.89
CA VAL A 428 6.37 27.10 2.24
C VAL A 428 6.40 28.27 3.22
N LEU A 429 5.45 29.20 3.18
CA LEU A 429 5.35 30.27 4.17
C LEU A 429 4.84 29.78 5.54
N LYS A 430 4.24 28.59 5.60
CA LYS A 430 3.65 28.00 6.81
C LYS A 430 4.37 26.74 7.26
N LEU A 431 5.71 26.72 7.18
CA LEU A 431 6.52 25.56 7.58
C LEU A 431 6.32 25.09 9.02
N ARG A 432 5.78 25.90 9.94
CA ARG A 432 5.46 25.45 11.31
C ARG A 432 4.13 24.71 11.42
N ASP A 433 3.29 24.81 10.40
CA ASP A 433 2.02 24.09 10.34
C ASP A 433 2.27 22.65 9.94
N SER A 434 2.01 21.73 10.85
CA SER A 434 2.14 20.29 10.63
C SER A 434 1.46 19.72 9.36
N ARG A 435 0.47 20.42 8.78
CA ARG A 435 -0.10 20.09 7.47
C ARG A 435 0.91 20.19 6.34
N THR A 436 1.83 21.16 6.41
CA THR A 436 2.80 21.45 5.35
C THR A 436 3.90 20.41 5.30
N HIS A 437 4.33 19.90 6.46
CA HIS A 437 5.39 18.89 6.55
C HIS A 437 5.10 17.65 5.68
N LEU A 438 3.87 17.14 5.70
CA LEU A 438 3.48 15.93 4.94
C LEU A 438 3.16 16.21 3.46
N LEU A 439 2.99 17.47 3.07
CA LEU A 439 2.65 17.87 1.70
C LEU A 439 3.87 18.38 0.92
N LEU A 440 4.93 18.81 1.62
CA LEU A 440 6.17 19.32 1.02
C LEU A 440 7.24 18.23 0.86
N ILE A 441 7.19 17.19 1.69
CA ILE A 441 7.95 15.94 1.50
C ILE A 441 7.23 15.11 0.44
#